data_AF-A0AAJ6L4J1-F1
#
_entry.id   AF-A0AAJ6L4J1-F1
#
_cell.length_a   1.000
_cell.length_b   1.000
_cell.length_c   1.000
_cell.angle_alpha   90.00
_cell.angle_beta   90.00
_cell.angle_gamma   90.00
#
_symmetry.space_group_name_H-M   'P 1'
#
loop_
_entity.id
_entity.type
_entity.pdbx_description
1 polymer ?
#
loop_
_entity_poly.entity_id
_entity_poly.type
_entity_poly.pdbx_seq_one_letter_code
_entity_poly.pdbx_strand_id
1 'polypeptide(L)' 'MPAIEFERTEGNLMISYLSDRDALRIEGGAEELEVFASVLEEFGDEGDITAHIHVEHVPGHEYLSPRTEPLVIALNA' A
#
# COMPACT_ATOMS: atom_id res chain seq x y z
N MET A 1 0.38 -12.65 -10.74
CA MET A 1 0.25 -11.54 -9.77
C MET A 1 1.65 -11.08 -9.47
N PRO A 2 1.92 -9.76 -9.49
CA PRO A 2 3.22 -9.23 -9.09
C PRO A 2 3.56 -9.70 -7.67
N ALA A 3 4.85 -9.88 -7.38
CA ALA A 3 5.28 -10.19 -6.03
C ALA A 3 5.03 -8.99 -5.10
N ILE A 4 4.84 -9.24 -3.81
CA ILE A 4 4.80 -8.17 -2.80
C ILE A 4 6.08 -8.26 -1.98
N GLU A 5 6.86 -7.18 -1.98
CA GLU A 5 8.10 -7.03 -1.21
C GLU A 5 7.90 -6.02 -0.09
N PHE A 6 8.45 -6.32 1.09
CA PHE A 6 8.39 -5.46 2.27
C PHE A 6 9.80 -5.10 2.73
N GLU A 7 10.03 -3.82 3.01
CA GLU A 7 11.28 -3.35 3.60
C GLU A 7 11.01 -2.33 4.71
N ARG A 8 11.58 -2.56 5.88
CA ARG A 8 11.56 -1.56 6.95
C ARG A 8 12.64 -0.51 6.67
N THR A 9 12.20 0.73 6.53
CA THR A 9 13.05 1.91 6.34
C THR A 9 12.80 2.91 7.49
N GLU A 10 13.32 4.12 7.39
CA GLU A 10 12.92 5.24 8.25
C GLU A 10 12.01 6.18 7.44
N GLY A 11 11.01 6.79 8.10
CA GLY A 11 10.12 7.78 7.50
C GLY A 11 8.80 7.22 6.98
N ASN A 12 8.14 7.99 6.12
CA ASN A 12 6.76 7.73 5.66
C ASN A 12 6.63 6.40 4.91
N LEU A 13 5.44 5.82 4.96
CA LEU A 13 5.08 4.68 4.12
C LEU A 13 5.09 5.07 2.64
N MET A 14 5.70 4.23 1.82
CA MET A 14 5.82 4.41 0.38
C MET A 14 5.52 3.10 -0.33
N ILE A 15 4.62 3.15 -1.30
CA ILE A 15 4.35 2.02 -2.21
C ILE A 15 4.83 2.37 -3.60
N SER A 16 5.62 1.49 -4.19
CA SER A 16 6.17 1.65 -5.53
C SER A 16 6.08 0.36 -6.34
N TYR A 17 5.90 0.49 -7.66
CA TYR A 17 5.98 -0.65 -8.58
C TYR A 17 7.37 -0.74 -9.20
N LEU A 18 8.03 -1.87 -8.99
CA LEU A 18 9.34 -2.21 -9.53
C LEU A 18 9.15 -3.02 -10.82
N SER A 19 9.22 -2.33 -11.96
CA SER A 19 8.95 -2.91 -13.28
C SER A 19 9.96 -3.96 -13.73
N ASP A 20 11.19 -3.90 -13.22
CA ASP A 20 12.26 -4.88 -13.50
C ASP A 20 12.01 -6.25 -12.86
N ARG A 21 11.27 -6.28 -11.76
CA ARG A 21 10.99 -7.49 -10.96
C ARG A 21 9.53 -7.91 -10.96
N ASP A 22 8.67 -7.13 -11.60
CA ASP A 22 7.21 -7.26 -11.52
C ASP A 22 6.76 -7.38 -10.05
N ALA A 23 7.16 -6.40 -9.23
CA ALA A 23 6.93 -6.41 -7.79
C ALA A 23 6.34 -5.09 -7.29
N LEU A 24 5.44 -5.17 -6.32
CA LEU A 24 5.02 -4.04 -5.49
C LEU A 24 5.89 -4.01 -4.24
N ARG A 25 6.69 -2.95 -4.09
CA ARG A 25 7.52 -2.72 -2.91
C ARG A 25 6.81 -1.76 -1.96
N ILE A 26 6.61 -2.21 -0.73
CA ILE A 26 6.06 -1.44 0.38
C ILE A 26 7.20 -1.19 1.37
N GLU A 27 7.52 0.07 1.60
CA GLU A 27 8.57 0.47 2.53
C GLU A 27 8.09 1.59 3.47
N GLY A 28 8.69 1.69 4.65
CA GLY A 28 8.35 2.71 5.62
C GLY A 28 8.90 2.42 7.00
N GLY A 29 8.73 3.39 7.91
CA GLY A 29 8.97 3.23 9.33
C GLY A 29 8.05 2.18 9.95
N ALA A 30 8.42 1.68 11.13
CA ALA A 30 7.69 0.59 11.76
C ALA A 30 6.27 0.97 12.17
N GLU A 31 6.08 2.19 12.67
CA GLU A 31 4.77 2.67 13.10
C GLU A 31 3.85 2.86 11.89
N GLU A 32 4.38 3.41 10.81
CA GLU A 32 3.67 3.65 9.56
C GLU A 32 3.26 2.33 8.88
N LEU A 33 4.15 1.34 8.90
CA LEU A 33 3.85 -0.01 8.43
C LEU A 33 2.78 -0.69 9.28
N GLU A 34 2.81 -0.50 10.60
CA GLU A 34 1.82 -1.07 11.53
C GLU A 34 0.44 -0.43 11.35
N VAL A 35 0.37 0.89 11.14
CA VAL A 35 -0.86 1.59 10.78
C VAL A 35 -1.41 1.08 9.45
N PHE A 36 -0.58 0.95 8.42
CA PHE A 36 -1.03 0.46 7.12
C PHE A 36 -1.51 -1.00 7.19
N ALA A 37 -0.82 -1.86 7.95
CA ALA A 37 -1.27 -3.23 8.18
C ALA A 37 -2.65 -3.26 8.87
N SER A 38 -2.85 -2.42 9.89
CA SER A 38 -4.13 -2.32 10.61
C SER A 38 -5.28 -1.90 9.68
N VAL A 39 -5.04 -0.95 8.76
CA VAL A 39 -6.03 -0.53 7.75
C VAL A 39 -6.40 -1.68 6.80
N LEU A 40 -5.42 -2.51 6.40
CA LEU A 40 -5.69 -3.66 5.53
C LEU A 40 -6.45 -4.77 6.26
N GLU A 41 -6.15 -5.01 7.53
CA GLU A 41 -6.87 -5.97 8.37
C GLU A 41 -8.32 -5.55 8.57
N GLU A 42 -8.57 -4.29 8.96
CA GLU A 42 -9.91 -3.72 9.11
C GLU A 42 -10.69 -3.79 7.79
N PHE A 43 -10.05 -3.44 6.66
CA PHE A 43 -10.67 -3.57 5.35
C PHE A 43 -11.01 -5.01 4.98
N GLY A 44 -10.16 -5.98 5.34
CA GLY A 44 -10.40 -7.39 5.11
C GLY A 44 -11.54 -7.95 5.95
N ASP A 45 -11.69 -7.47 7.18
CA ASP A 45 -12.72 -7.92 8.12
C ASP A 45 -14.09 -7.29 7.83
N GLU A 46 -14.14 -6.02 7.44
CA GLU A 46 -15.38 -5.27 7.23
C GLU A 46 -15.82 -5.19 5.76
N GLY A 47 -14.88 -5.34 4.82
CA GLY A 47 -15.13 -5.21 3.40
C GLY A 47 -15.87 -6.41 2.80
N ASP A 48 -16.74 -6.14 1.82
CA ASP A 48 -17.27 -7.18 0.95
C ASP A 48 -16.46 -7.30 -0.34
N ILE A 49 -16.74 -8.33 -1.15
CA ILE A 49 -15.98 -8.63 -2.37
C ILE A 49 -16.04 -7.53 -3.44
N THR A 50 -16.94 -6.56 -3.30
CA THR A 50 -17.07 -5.41 -4.20
C THR A 50 -16.32 -4.18 -3.69
N ALA A 51 -15.86 -4.21 -2.43
CA ALA A 51 -15.14 -3.12 -1.79
C ALA A 51 -13.72 -3.01 -2.32
N HIS A 52 -13.19 -1.78 -2.27
CA HIS A 52 -11.81 -1.48 -2.62
C HIS A 52 -11.33 -0.21 -1.91
N ILE A 53 -10.03 -0.14 -1.63
CA ILE A 53 -9.35 1.01 -1.06
C ILE A 53 -8.55 1.70 -2.16
N HIS A 54 -8.62 3.03 -2.21
CA HIS A 54 -7.75 3.85 -3.05
C HIS A 54 -6.55 4.30 -2.24
N VAL A 55 -5.35 3.93 -2.68
CA VAL A 55 -4.10 4.44 -2.14
C VAL A 55 -3.57 5.47 -3.14
N GLU A 56 -3.55 6.73 -2.72
CA GLU A 56 -3.21 7.87 -3.57
C GLU A 56 -2.09 8.72 -2.95
N HIS A 57 -1.46 9.55 -3.78
CA HIS A 57 -0.63 10.62 -3.27
C HIS A 57 -1.52 11.78 -2.82
N VAL A 58 -1.57 12.03 -1.51
CA VAL A 58 -2.23 13.20 -0.93
C VAL A 58 -1.17 14.08 -0.26
N PRO A 59 -0.98 15.34 -0.68
CA PRO A 59 -0.02 16.24 -0.03
C PRO A 59 -0.27 16.37 1.48
N GLY A 60 0.74 16.09 2.30
CA GLY A 60 0.64 16.07 3.77
C GLY A 60 0.20 14.73 4.37
N HIS A 61 -0.18 13.75 3.53
CA HIS A 61 -0.53 12.38 3.89
C HIS A 61 -0.05 11.44 2.78
N GLU A 62 1.27 11.44 2.53
CA GLU A 62 1.84 10.74 1.38
C GLU A 62 1.98 9.24 1.64
N TYR A 63 1.04 8.43 1.13
CA TYR A 63 1.22 6.98 1.00
C TYR A 63 1.90 6.59 -0.32
N LEU A 64 1.78 7.44 -1.35
CA LEU A 64 2.43 7.30 -2.65
C LEU A 64 3.35 8.48 -2.96
N SER A 65 4.37 8.23 -3.78
CA SER A 65 5.23 9.28 -4.32
C SER A 65 4.44 10.17 -5.29
N PRO A 66 4.82 11.45 -5.49
CA PRO A 66 4.10 12.40 -6.35
C PRO A 66 3.98 12.04 -7.84
N ARG A 67 4.44 10.86 -8.26
CA ARG A 67 4.40 10.36 -9.64
C ARG A 67 4.00 8.89 -9.74
N THR A 68 3.62 8.26 -8.62
CA THR A 68 3.11 6.89 -8.66
C THR A 68 1.68 6.91 -9.22
N GLU A 69 1.35 5.98 -10.11
CA GLU A 69 -0.04 5.76 -10.50
C GLU A 69 -0.88 5.37 -9.26
N PRO A 70 -2.17 5.75 -9.20
CA PRO A 70 -3.04 5.33 -8.11
C PRO A 70 -3.06 3.81 -7.96
N LEU A 71 -2.95 3.33 -6.72
CA LEU A 71 -3.03 1.91 -6.40
C LEU A 71 -4.42 1.62 -5.83
N VAL A 72 -5.07 0.58 -6.36
CA VAL A 72 -6.33 0.08 -5.84
C VAL A 72 -6.10 -1.28 -5.18
N ILE A 73 -6.54 -1.42 -3.93
CA ILE A 73 -6.54 -2.67 -3.19
C ILE A 73 -7.98 -3.17 -3.16
N ALA A 74 -8.25 -4.35 -3.70
CA ALA A 74 -9.57 -4.95 -3.72
C ALA A 74 -9.54 -6.34 -3.11
N LEU A 75 -10.65 -6.74 -2.47
CA LEU A 75 -10.81 -8.12 -2.04
C LEU A 75 -11.04 -9.01 -3.26
N ASN A 76 -10.46 -10.20 -3.23
CA ASN A 76 -10.65 -11.20 -4.27
C ASN A 76 -11.26 -12.47 -3.66
N ALA A 77 -12.06 -13.17 -4.47
CA ALA A 77 -12.86 -14.32 -4.06
C ALA A 77 -12.09 -15.64 -4.18
#